data_AF-A0A173ME21-F1
#
_entry.id   AF-A0A173ME21-F1
#
_cell.length_a   1.000
_cell.length_b   1.000
_cell.length_c   1.000
_cell.angle_alpha   90.00
_cell.angle_beta   90.00
_cell.angle_gamma   90.00
#
_symmetry.space_group_name_H-M   'P 1'
#
loop_
_entity.id
_entity.type
_entity.pdbx_description
1 polymer ?
#
loop_
_entity_poly.entity_id
_entity_poly.type
_entity_poly.pdbx_seq_one_letter_code
_entity_poly.pdbx_strand_id
1 'polypeptide(L)'
;MRKSEIIQQAKRYFGKNTAHKKKTVLGYTFNGKKGREWGAAFKSATTQPFYVKFNLFDDISELIESGEAKQIDWHWTGDLSWTMEVVLNEGITNGYDWDKKLSAKCNGKSRMLKIFISDVIPCYTYNCYYIGFNKKEKLYEEGPLTTLTGREQKIVQNIADMLNSKGLVYVDERFCEKRYEELYSDCNKKGNASFFEAVFTDVHPLVKEVKRFSDYPNVDKKGTTLSWIETYHKNGKLKQRTEHRHTTDNISCTDETRFNERGVLQERVEIKRLPNGDSYEIYFNSKGQIAKVEVIRGQLGRKKRGQFTFDVDEAYQKWENGWKEQEG
;
A
#
# COMPACT_ATOMS: atom_id res chain seq x y z
N MET A 1 13.76 1.36 24.89
CA MET A 1 12.42 1.97 25.03
C MET A 1 11.38 0.86 25.11
N ARG A 2 10.39 0.96 26.00
CA ARG A 2 9.33 -0.06 26.13
C ARG A 2 8.27 0.14 25.03
N LYS A 3 7.58 -0.94 24.65
CA LYS A 3 6.46 -0.88 23.68
C LYS A 3 5.37 0.13 24.08
N SER A 4 5.10 0.30 25.37
CA SER A 4 4.15 1.31 25.87
C SER A 4 4.62 2.75 25.62
N GLU A 5 5.91 3.03 25.79
CA GLU A 5 6.51 4.34 25.54
C GLU A 5 6.47 4.67 24.04
N ILE A 6 6.71 3.68 23.17
CA ILE A 6 6.60 3.82 21.71
C ILE A 6 5.18 4.27 21.32
N ILE A 7 4.14 3.65 21.88
CA ILE A 7 2.74 4.03 21.60
C ILE A 7 2.45 5.45 22.10
N GLN A 8 2.94 5.81 23.29
CA GLN A 8 2.75 7.16 23.81
C GLN A 8 3.40 8.21 22.91
N GLN A 9 4.60 7.94 22.40
CA GLN A 9 5.26 8.81 21.43
C GLN A 9 4.50 8.86 20.10
N ALA A 10 3.99 7.72 19.63
CA ALA A 10 3.16 7.68 18.43
C ALA A 10 1.94 8.59 18.55
N LYS A 11 1.21 8.50 19.65
CA LYS A 11 0.05 9.39 19.91
C LYS A 11 0.46 10.86 20.03
N ARG A 12 1.65 11.15 20.55
CA ARG A 12 2.18 12.52 20.69
C ARG A 12 2.56 13.16 19.35
N TYR A 13 3.12 12.39 18.42
CA TYR A 13 3.60 12.90 17.13
C TYR A 13 2.56 12.77 16.01
N PHE A 14 1.81 11.67 16.00
CA PHE A 14 0.87 11.30 14.95
C PHE A 14 -0.60 11.33 15.42
N GLY A 15 -0.84 12.01 16.55
CA GLY A 15 -2.19 12.33 17.01
C GLY A 15 -2.74 13.61 16.40
N LYS A 16 -3.97 13.96 16.80
CA LYS A 16 -4.66 15.18 16.34
C LYS A 16 -3.84 16.47 16.57
N ASN A 17 -3.05 16.54 17.63
CA ASN A 17 -2.16 17.67 17.90
C ASN A 17 -0.79 17.45 17.25
N THR A 18 -0.50 18.21 16.20
CA THR A 18 0.72 18.08 15.39
C THR A 18 1.88 18.97 15.86
N ALA A 19 1.73 19.72 16.96
CA ALA A 19 2.74 20.68 17.41
C ALA A 19 4.10 20.04 17.70
N HIS A 20 4.10 18.85 18.31
CA HIS A 20 5.33 18.11 18.59
C HIS A 20 6.01 17.62 17.31
N LYS A 21 5.23 17.08 16.37
CA LYS A 21 5.73 16.67 15.06
C LYS A 21 6.35 17.85 14.34
N LYS A 22 5.60 18.95 14.21
CA LYS A 22 6.08 20.21 13.62
C LYS A 22 7.41 20.65 14.23
N LYS A 23 7.51 20.71 15.55
CA LYS A 23 8.76 21.09 16.24
C LYS A 23 9.92 20.15 15.90
N THR A 24 9.68 18.84 15.89
CA THR A 24 10.72 17.84 15.61
C THR A 24 11.20 17.92 14.15
N VAL A 25 10.29 18.03 13.19
CA VAL A 25 10.63 18.11 11.76
C VAL A 25 11.37 19.41 11.45
N LEU A 26 10.89 20.54 11.94
CA LEU A 26 11.56 21.84 11.74
C LEU A 26 12.93 21.93 12.42
N GLY A 27 13.17 21.11 13.46
CA GLY A 27 14.47 21.00 14.13
C GLY A 27 15.44 20.04 13.44
N TYR A 28 15.03 19.35 12.38
CA TYR A 28 15.85 18.36 11.69
C TYR A 28 16.85 19.05 10.74
N THR A 29 18.01 18.42 10.52
CA THR A 29 19.05 18.95 9.61
C THR A 29 19.12 18.12 8.34
N PHE A 30 18.83 18.74 7.19
CA PHE A 30 18.70 18.11 5.88
C PHE A 30 20.00 18.13 5.03
N ASN A 31 21.15 17.79 5.63
CA ASN A 31 22.45 17.92 4.94
C ASN A 31 22.98 16.62 4.30
N GLY A 32 22.13 15.59 4.18
CA GLY A 32 22.49 14.28 3.61
C GLY A 32 23.55 13.47 4.38
N LYS A 33 24.11 13.97 5.50
CA LYS A 33 25.13 13.24 6.28
C LYS A 33 24.55 11.97 6.90
N LYS A 34 23.33 12.05 7.44
CA LYS A 34 22.64 10.89 8.06
C LYS A 34 22.45 9.73 7.09
N GLY A 35 22.05 9.99 5.85
CA GLY A 35 21.93 8.95 4.82
C GLY A 35 23.26 8.24 4.55
N ARG A 36 24.38 8.97 4.49
CA ARG A 36 25.72 8.39 4.34
C ARG A 36 26.16 7.57 5.56
N GLU A 37 25.90 8.06 6.77
CA GLU A 37 26.19 7.34 8.01
C GLU A 37 25.44 6.01 8.08
N TRP A 38 24.15 6.01 7.73
CA TRP A 38 23.36 4.78 7.62
C TRP A 38 23.92 3.84 6.55
N GLY A 39 24.25 4.35 5.37
CA GLY A 39 24.88 3.56 4.32
C GLY A 39 26.18 2.89 4.78
N ALA A 40 27.02 3.57 5.56
CA ALA A 40 28.23 2.99 6.14
C ALA A 40 27.92 1.92 7.19
N ALA A 41 26.94 2.17 8.08
CA ALA A 41 26.51 1.20 9.08
C ALA A 41 25.98 -0.10 8.43
N PHE A 42 25.17 0.00 7.38
CA PHE A 42 24.67 -1.18 6.68
C PHE A 42 25.77 -1.96 5.95
N LYS A 43 26.75 -1.29 5.33
CA LYS A 43 27.92 -1.96 4.75
C LYS A 43 28.69 -2.79 5.77
N SER A 44 28.67 -2.41 7.05
CA SER A 44 29.30 -3.21 8.11
C SER A 44 28.46 -4.42 8.54
N ALA A 45 27.14 -4.38 8.35
CA ALA A 45 26.22 -5.43 8.77
C ALA A 45 25.96 -6.51 7.69
N THR A 46 26.10 -6.15 6.41
CA THR A 46 25.85 -7.06 5.29
C THR A 46 26.78 -6.80 4.10
N THR A 47 27.14 -7.87 3.40
CA THR A 47 27.84 -7.81 2.11
C THR A 47 26.88 -7.85 0.93
N GLN A 48 25.58 -8.04 1.18
CA GLN A 48 24.57 -8.04 0.13
C GLN A 48 24.35 -6.63 -0.44
N PRO A 49 24.00 -6.52 -1.73
CA PRO A 49 23.63 -5.24 -2.31
C PRO A 49 22.34 -4.75 -1.66
N PHE A 50 22.35 -3.48 -1.31
CA PHE A 50 21.24 -2.79 -0.67
C PHE A 50 21.07 -1.40 -1.24
N TYR A 51 19.89 -0.84 -1.04
CA TYR A 51 19.55 0.53 -1.39
C TYR A 51 18.85 1.19 -0.22
N VAL A 52 19.24 2.42 0.09
CA VAL A 52 18.63 3.24 1.13
C VAL A 52 17.81 4.32 0.46
N LYS A 53 16.49 4.26 0.64
CA LYS A 53 15.54 5.32 0.29
C LYS A 53 15.41 6.22 1.50
N PHE A 54 16.32 7.17 1.64
CA PHE A 54 16.35 8.12 2.74
C PHE A 54 15.37 9.28 2.49
N ASN A 55 14.13 8.95 2.10
CA ASN A 55 13.11 9.94 1.70
C ASN A 55 12.43 10.60 2.90
N LEU A 56 13.11 10.59 4.03
CA LEU A 56 12.58 11.10 5.28
C LEU A 56 12.43 12.61 5.15
N PHE A 57 11.19 13.07 5.05
CA PHE A 57 10.82 14.47 4.86
C PHE A 57 11.15 15.04 3.48
N ASP A 58 11.37 14.28 2.40
CA ASP A 58 11.85 14.87 1.13
C ASP A 58 10.99 16.08 0.64
N ASP A 59 9.70 15.88 0.42
CA ASP A 59 8.78 16.97 0.00
C ASP A 59 8.70 18.12 1.02
N ILE A 60 8.88 17.79 2.31
CA ILE A 60 8.83 18.75 3.42
C ILE A 60 10.15 19.53 3.52
N SER A 61 11.27 18.88 3.22
CA SER A 61 12.62 19.41 3.32
C SER A 61 12.82 20.51 2.30
N GLU A 62 12.35 20.31 1.06
CA GLU A 62 12.34 21.34 0.02
C GLU A 62 11.55 22.58 0.46
N LEU A 63 10.38 22.40 1.06
CA LEU A 63 9.57 23.50 1.60
C LEU A 63 10.23 24.20 2.80
N ILE A 64 10.98 23.48 3.63
CA ILE A 64 11.71 24.07 4.76
C ILE A 64 12.92 24.87 4.25
N GLU A 65 13.73 24.29 3.37
CA GLU A 65 14.95 24.90 2.83
C GLU A 65 14.66 26.12 1.96
N SER A 66 13.53 26.15 1.26
CA SER A 66 13.05 27.30 0.50
C SER A 66 12.39 28.40 1.37
N GLY A 67 12.29 28.21 2.70
CA GLY A 67 11.65 29.15 3.61
C GLY A 67 10.10 29.16 3.52
N GLU A 68 9.52 28.16 2.85
CA GLU A 68 8.09 28.00 2.61
C GLU A 68 7.40 27.08 3.61
N ALA A 69 8.02 26.78 4.76
CA ALA A 69 7.51 25.87 5.79
C ALA A 69 6.08 26.18 6.30
N LYS A 70 5.56 27.39 6.07
CA LYS A 70 4.17 27.78 6.33
C LYS A 70 3.14 27.09 5.43
N GLN A 71 3.57 26.59 4.26
CA GLN A 71 2.73 25.88 3.29
C GLN A 71 2.55 24.40 3.61
N ILE A 72 3.37 23.87 4.54
CA ILE A 72 3.26 22.48 4.98
C ILE A 72 1.95 22.29 5.73
N ASP A 73 1.08 21.43 5.19
CA ASP A 73 -0.03 20.91 5.96
C ASP A 73 0.48 19.82 6.91
N TRP A 74 0.64 20.19 8.18
CA TRP A 74 1.15 19.29 9.23
C TRP A 74 0.22 18.12 9.54
N HIS A 75 -1.00 18.08 9.02
CA HIS A 75 -1.85 16.91 9.06
C HIS A 75 -1.57 15.91 7.93
N TRP A 76 -0.75 16.30 6.94
CA TRP A 76 -0.44 15.56 5.70
C TRP A 76 1.07 15.50 5.49
N THR A 77 1.75 15.10 6.55
CA THR A 77 3.19 14.81 6.52
C THR A 77 3.30 13.30 6.69
N GLY A 78 2.81 12.55 5.70
CA GLY A 78 2.97 11.10 5.63
C GLY A 78 4.42 10.69 5.48
N ASP A 79 4.67 9.38 5.59
CA ASP A 79 5.98 8.76 5.32
C ASP A 79 7.16 9.41 6.06
N LEU A 80 6.98 9.73 7.35
CA LEU A 80 8.08 10.18 8.23
C LEU A 80 8.99 9.03 8.69
N SER A 81 9.16 8.05 7.82
CA SER A 81 10.11 6.96 7.94
C SER A 81 10.92 6.87 6.66
N TRP A 82 12.05 6.20 6.73
CA TRP A 82 12.84 5.87 5.55
C TRP A 82 12.98 4.37 5.44
N THR A 83 13.38 3.90 4.27
CA THR A 83 13.47 2.45 4.02
C THR A 83 14.84 2.02 3.53
N MET A 84 15.18 0.78 3.86
CA MET A 84 16.28 0.06 3.23
C MET A 84 15.74 -1.22 2.59
N GLU A 85 16.17 -1.49 1.36
CA GLU A 85 15.87 -2.73 0.65
C GLU A 85 17.18 -3.48 0.40
N VAL A 86 17.23 -4.77 0.77
CA VAL A 86 18.40 -5.65 0.65
C VAL A 86 18.04 -6.86 -0.21
N VAL A 87 18.87 -7.17 -1.21
CA VAL A 87 18.74 -8.41 -1.99
C VAL A 87 19.27 -9.57 -1.15
N LEU A 88 18.45 -10.58 -0.93
CA LEU A 88 18.81 -11.75 -0.13
C LEU A 88 19.43 -12.88 -0.97
N ASN A 89 19.18 -12.90 -2.29
CA ASN A 89 19.73 -13.92 -3.18
C ASN A 89 21.26 -14.03 -3.09
N GLU A 90 21.77 -15.24 -3.26
CA GLU A 90 23.21 -15.47 -3.32
C GLU A 90 23.80 -15.04 -4.66
N GLY A 91 25.07 -14.64 -4.65
CA GLY A 91 25.82 -14.30 -5.87
C GLY A 91 25.45 -12.96 -6.52
N ILE A 92 24.45 -12.23 -6.01
CA ILE A 92 24.11 -10.90 -6.50
C ILE A 92 25.05 -9.88 -5.85
N THR A 93 25.83 -9.19 -6.67
CA THR A 93 26.79 -8.16 -6.23
C THR A 93 26.34 -6.74 -6.54
N ASN A 94 25.28 -6.59 -7.35
CA ASN A 94 24.76 -5.30 -7.75
C ASN A 94 23.24 -5.34 -7.91
N GLY A 95 22.55 -4.48 -7.16
CA GLY A 95 21.10 -4.38 -7.09
C GLY A 95 20.47 -3.29 -7.97
N TYR A 96 21.18 -2.72 -8.97
CA TYR A 96 20.57 -1.69 -9.84
C TYR A 96 19.31 -2.20 -10.55
N ASP A 97 18.31 -1.32 -10.54
CA ASP A 97 16.90 -1.49 -10.92
C ASP A 97 16.23 -2.68 -10.22
N TRP A 98 15.46 -2.37 -9.17
CA TRP A 98 14.60 -3.30 -8.41
C TRP A 98 13.41 -3.79 -9.26
N ASP A 99 13.69 -4.32 -10.45
CA ASP A 99 12.75 -4.58 -11.54
C ASP A 99 12.95 -5.98 -12.16
N LYS A 100 12.42 -6.18 -13.37
CA LYS A 100 12.59 -7.41 -14.18
C LYS A 100 14.03 -7.86 -14.33
N LYS A 101 14.99 -6.92 -14.41
CA LYS A 101 16.41 -7.23 -14.61
C LYS A 101 16.96 -7.91 -13.38
N LEU A 102 16.62 -7.43 -12.18
CA LEU A 102 17.00 -8.10 -10.94
C LEU A 102 16.33 -9.48 -10.83
N SER A 103 15.05 -9.58 -11.16
CA SER A 103 14.34 -10.86 -11.20
C SER A 103 15.02 -11.87 -12.13
N ALA A 104 15.46 -11.43 -13.32
CA ALA A 104 16.16 -12.29 -14.27
C ALA A 104 17.52 -12.80 -13.73
N LYS A 105 18.28 -11.96 -13.01
CA LYS A 105 19.54 -12.37 -12.36
C LYS A 105 19.31 -13.36 -11.22
N CYS A 106 18.12 -13.33 -10.61
CA CYS A 106 17.75 -14.18 -9.48
C CYS A 106 16.93 -15.42 -9.91
N ASN A 107 17.14 -15.95 -11.12
CA ASN A 107 16.39 -17.09 -11.67
C ASN A 107 14.86 -16.90 -11.61
N GLY A 108 14.40 -15.68 -11.89
CA GLY A 108 12.99 -15.32 -11.95
C GLY A 108 12.38 -14.84 -10.64
N LYS A 109 13.06 -14.98 -9.48
CA LYS A 109 12.55 -14.53 -8.18
C LYS A 109 13.63 -13.86 -7.33
N SER A 110 13.54 -12.54 -7.21
CA SER A 110 14.33 -11.75 -6.28
C SER A 110 13.74 -11.85 -4.88
N ARG A 111 14.57 -12.24 -3.91
CA ARG A 111 14.24 -12.37 -2.50
C ARG A 111 14.75 -11.13 -1.78
N MET A 112 13.93 -10.54 -0.94
CA MET A 112 14.05 -9.17 -0.49
C MET A 112 13.87 -9.09 1.02
N LEU A 113 14.69 -8.24 1.66
CA LEU A 113 14.42 -7.71 2.99
C LEU A 113 14.18 -6.20 2.85
N LYS A 114 12.97 -5.74 3.19
CA LYS A 114 12.66 -4.33 3.31
C LYS A 114 12.51 -3.95 4.77
N ILE A 115 13.20 -2.90 5.17
CA ILE A 115 13.25 -2.41 6.54
C ILE A 115 12.68 -0.99 6.53
N PHE A 116 11.78 -0.71 7.46
CA PHE A 116 11.17 0.60 7.68
C PHE A 116 11.72 1.15 8.99
N ILE A 117 12.26 2.37 8.97
CA ILE A 117 12.95 2.97 10.10
C ILE A 117 12.39 4.36 10.36
N SER A 118 11.93 4.61 11.58
CA SER A 118 11.52 5.93 12.03
C SER A 118 12.58 6.53 12.94
N ASP A 119 13.02 7.74 12.60
CA ASP A 119 13.92 8.52 13.45
C ASP A 119 13.13 9.37 14.48
N VAL A 120 11.86 9.69 14.17
CA VAL A 120 10.98 10.47 15.04
C VAL A 120 10.61 9.67 16.29
N ILE A 121 10.31 8.39 16.08
CA ILE A 121 10.14 7.40 17.15
C ILE A 121 11.17 6.32 16.86
N PRO A 122 12.25 6.19 17.64
CA PRO A 122 13.41 5.37 17.30
C PRO A 122 13.07 3.87 17.33
N CYS A 123 12.43 3.42 16.26
CA CYS A 123 11.92 2.07 16.11
C CYS A 123 11.95 1.66 14.64
N TYR A 124 11.92 0.36 14.41
CA TYR A 124 11.93 -0.21 13.07
C TYR A 124 11.08 -1.47 13.00
N THR A 125 10.63 -1.77 11.79
CA THR A 125 10.04 -3.06 11.44
C THR A 125 10.63 -3.51 10.10
N TYR A 126 10.41 -4.76 9.74
CA TYR A 126 10.88 -5.27 8.45
C TYR A 126 9.93 -6.32 7.88
N ASN A 127 10.05 -6.53 6.57
CA ASN A 127 9.30 -7.52 5.82
C ASN A 127 10.25 -8.25 4.88
N CYS A 128 10.18 -9.58 4.90
CA CYS A 128 10.86 -10.44 3.96
C CYS A 128 9.87 -10.90 2.90
N TYR A 129 10.13 -10.59 1.64
CA TYR A 129 9.22 -10.88 0.53
C TYR A 129 10.01 -11.27 -0.71
N TYR A 130 9.32 -11.77 -1.72
CA TYR A 130 9.90 -11.94 -3.04
C TYR A 130 9.16 -11.08 -4.05
N ILE A 131 9.87 -10.72 -5.11
CA ILE A 131 9.32 -10.20 -6.36
C ILE A 131 9.86 -11.06 -7.48
N GLY A 132 8.97 -11.55 -8.34
CA GLY A 132 9.31 -12.33 -9.51
C GLY A 132 8.65 -11.76 -10.75
N PHE A 133 9.30 -11.97 -11.89
CA PHE A 133 8.76 -11.58 -13.19
C PHE A 133 8.73 -12.78 -14.13
N ASN A 134 7.53 -13.17 -14.54
CA ASN A 134 7.35 -14.20 -15.56
C ASN A 134 7.39 -13.55 -16.95
N LYS A 135 8.51 -13.71 -17.65
CA LYS A 135 8.69 -13.15 -19.00
C LYS A 135 7.72 -13.73 -20.04
N LYS A 136 7.32 -15.00 -19.90
CA LYS A 136 6.39 -15.67 -20.84
C LYS A 136 5.00 -15.06 -20.74
N GLU A 137 4.54 -14.81 -19.52
CA GLU A 137 3.20 -14.30 -19.23
C GLU A 137 3.16 -12.77 -19.05
N LYS A 138 4.33 -12.12 -19.06
CA LYS A 138 4.51 -10.67 -18.80
C LYS A 138 3.85 -10.20 -17.50
N LEU A 139 3.92 -11.01 -16.45
CA LEU A 139 3.34 -10.71 -15.14
C LEU A 139 4.40 -10.61 -14.07
N TYR A 140 4.13 -9.77 -13.08
CA TYR A 140 4.81 -9.80 -11.80
C TYR A 140 4.04 -10.68 -10.81
N GLU A 141 4.80 -11.28 -9.91
CA GLU A 141 4.29 -11.91 -8.71
C GLU A 141 5.10 -11.40 -7.53
N GLU A 142 4.43 -10.84 -6.52
CA GLU A 142 5.04 -10.51 -5.23
C GLU A 142 4.38 -11.34 -4.12
N GLY A 143 5.11 -11.64 -3.06
CA GLY A 143 4.53 -12.37 -1.92
C GLY A 143 5.48 -12.49 -0.74
N PRO A 144 4.97 -12.86 0.44
CA PRO A 144 5.80 -13.02 1.63
C PRO A 144 6.77 -14.19 1.47
N LEU A 145 7.96 -14.08 2.07
CA LEU A 145 8.85 -15.21 2.25
C LEU A 145 8.39 -16.03 3.46
N THR A 146 7.82 -17.21 3.21
CA THR A 146 7.37 -18.12 4.27
C THR A 146 8.53 -18.81 4.99
N THR A 147 9.67 -18.98 4.31
CA THR A 147 10.89 -19.53 4.86
C THR A 147 12.10 -18.73 4.41
N LEU A 148 13.05 -18.57 5.34
CA LEU A 148 14.35 -17.99 5.10
C LEU A 148 15.41 -19.09 5.20
N THR A 149 16.44 -19.03 4.36
CA THR A 149 17.61 -19.90 4.52
C THR A 149 18.43 -19.47 5.73
N GLY A 150 19.30 -20.34 6.26
CA GLY A 150 20.18 -19.98 7.39
C GLY A 150 21.06 -18.75 7.11
N ARG A 151 21.50 -18.56 5.86
CA ARG A 151 22.22 -17.36 5.43
C ARG A 151 21.34 -16.11 5.49
N GLU A 152 20.12 -16.19 4.98
CA GLU A 152 19.18 -15.07 4.98
C GLU A 152 18.80 -14.66 6.40
N GLN A 153 18.56 -15.64 7.27
CA GLN A 153 18.33 -15.41 8.70
C GLN A 153 19.52 -14.69 9.33
N LYS A 154 20.76 -15.11 9.03
CA LYS A 154 21.97 -14.44 9.52
C LYS A 154 22.08 -13.00 9.04
N ILE A 155 21.74 -12.72 7.78
CA ILE A 155 21.72 -11.35 7.24
C ILE A 155 20.69 -10.48 7.99
N VAL A 156 19.46 -10.99 8.13
CA VAL A 156 18.38 -10.30 8.88
C VAL A 156 18.82 -10.02 10.32
N GLN A 157 19.41 -11.02 10.99
CA GLN A 157 19.87 -10.89 12.37
C GLN A 157 21.00 -9.87 12.50
N ASN A 158 22.02 -9.92 11.64
CA ASN A 158 23.12 -8.95 11.68
C ASN A 158 22.62 -7.50 11.51
N ILE A 159 21.66 -7.29 10.61
CA ILE A 159 21.09 -5.96 10.41
C ILE A 159 20.24 -5.54 11.62
N ALA A 160 19.43 -6.44 12.17
CA ALA A 160 18.66 -6.19 13.37
C ALA A 160 19.56 -5.82 14.56
N ASP A 161 20.65 -6.55 14.78
CA ASP A 161 21.63 -6.28 15.85
C ASP A 161 22.29 -4.91 15.64
N MET A 162 22.64 -4.57 14.41
CA MET A 162 23.16 -3.24 14.08
C MET A 162 22.15 -2.14 14.42
N LEU A 163 20.88 -2.28 14.03
CA LEU A 163 19.83 -1.30 14.33
C LEU A 163 19.60 -1.18 15.85
N ASN A 164 19.57 -2.30 16.56
CA ASN A 164 19.45 -2.35 18.01
C ASN A 164 20.64 -1.66 18.70
N SER A 165 21.86 -1.84 18.19
CA SER A 165 23.07 -1.16 18.70
C SER A 165 23.02 0.36 18.54
N LYS A 166 22.23 0.85 17.57
CA LYS A 166 21.94 2.28 17.36
C LYS A 166 20.79 2.80 18.24
N GLY A 167 20.23 1.96 19.11
CA GLY A 167 19.16 2.31 20.03
C GLY A 167 17.75 2.25 19.44
N LEU A 168 17.59 1.72 18.23
CA LEU A 168 16.27 1.50 17.63
C LEU A 168 15.61 0.27 18.26
N VAL A 169 14.29 0.33 18.42
CA VAL A 169 13.50 -0.80 18.95
C VAL A 169 12.74 -1.51 17.84
N TYR A 170 12.90 -2.83 17.74
CA TYR A 170 12.10 -3.65 16.84
C TYR A 170 10.63 -3.71 17.28
N VAL A 171 9.72 -3.46 16.33
CA VAL A 171 8.28 -3.67 16.48
C VAL A 171 7.77 -4.70 15.48
N ASP A 172 7.25 -5.81 16.01
CA ASP A 172 6.73 -6.91 15.23
C ASP A 172 5.45 -6.55 14.45
N GLU A 173 5.08 -7.42 13.51
CA GLU A 173 3.90 -7.25 12.66
C GLU A 173 2.61 -7.04 13.47
N ARG A 174 2.40 -7.83 14.53
CA ARG A 174 1.20 -7.72 15.37
C ARG A 174 1.10 -6.36 16.05
N PHE A 175 2.23 -5.82 16.49
CA PHE A 175 2.31 -4.47 17.03
C PHE A 175 2.01 -3.42 15.96
N CYS A 176 2.57 -3.60 14.77
CA CYS A 176 2.39 -2.72 13.62
C CYS A 176 0.92 -2.65 13.14
N GLU A 177 0.22 -3.78 13.13
CA GLU A 177 -1.20 -3.87 12.72
C GLU A 177 -2.18 -3.26 13.72
N LYS A 178 -1.78 -3.11 14.99
CA LYS A 178 -2.70 -2.64 16.02
C LYS A 178 -3.14 -1.21 15.69
N ARG A 179 -4.46 -1.02 15.65
CA ARG A 179 -5.12 0.27 15.40
C ARG A 179 -5.41 1.00 16.70
N TYR A 180 -5.35 2.32 16.64
CA TYR A 180 -5.56 3.21 17.78
C TYR A 180 -6.39 4.40 17.32
N GLU A 181 -7.49 4.66 18.01
CA GLU A 181 -8.42 5.76 17.67
C GLU A 181 -7.70 7.11 17.57
N GLU A 182 -6.67 7.32 18.38
CA GLU A 182 -5.95 8.59 18.45
C GLU A 182 -4.88 8.75 17.37
N LEU A 183 -4.54 7.70 16.62
CA LEU A 183 -3.54 7.77 15.55
C LEU A 183 -4.18 8.11 14.21
N TYR A 184 -3.51 9.01 13.49
CA TYR A 184 -3.92 9.49 12.18
C TYR A 184 -2.84 9.15 11.14
N SER A 185 -3.27 8.96 9.90
CA SER A 185 -2.42 8.87 8.72
C SER A 185 -3.08 9.62 7.56
N ASP A 186 -2.38 9.80 6.45
CA ASP A 186 -2.89 10.48 5.26
C ASP A 186 -4.11 9.74 4.67
N CYS A 187 -4.12 8.41 4.77
CA CYS A 187 -5.25 7.54 4.43
C CYS A 187 -6.32 7.41 5.53
N ASN A 188 -6.01 7.71 6.80
CA ASN A 188 -6.92 7.53 7.95
C ASN A 188 -7.16 8.84 8.72
N LYS A 189 -7.90 9.76 8.09
CA LYS A 189 -8.09 11.15 8.56
C LYS A 189 -9.03 11.32 9.75
N LYS A 190 -9.81 10.29 10.08
CA LYS A 190 -10.74 10.29 11.21
C LYS A 190 -10.15 9.63 12.46
N GLY A 191 -8.85 9.35 12.45
CA GLY A 191 -8.19 8.55 13.46
C GLY A 191 -8.29 7.06 13.14
N ASN A 192 -8.06 6.22 14.16
CA ASN A 192 -8.07 4.76 14.04
C ASN A 192 -7.04 4.22 13.03
N ALA A 193 -5.93 4.91 12.79
CA ALA A 193 -4.83 4.36 12.01
C ALA A 193 -4.14 3.22 12.78
N SER A 194 -3.58 2.25 12.05
CA SER A 194 -2.62 1.30 12.60
C SER A 194 -1.31 1.99 12.97
N PHE A 195 -0.53 1.39 13.87
CA PHE A 195 0.80 1.88 14.19
C PHE A 195 1.67 1.99 12.92
N PHE A 196 1.56 1.01 12.02
CA PHE A 196 2.31 0.99 10.76
C PHE A 196 1.95 2.17 9.85
N GLU A 197 0.66 2.38 9.60
CA GLU A 197 0.15 3.49 8.79
C GLU A 197 0.58 4.85 9.33
N ALA A 198 0.57 5.02 10.66
CA ALA A 198 0.90 6.30 11.28
C ALA A 198 2.43 6.57 11.34
N VAL A 199 3.24 5.56 11.65
CA VAL A 199 4.67 5.75 11.98
C VAL A 199 5.59 5.44 10.81
N PHE A 200 5.23 4.48 9.95
CA PHE A 200 6.07 4.06 8.84
C PHE A 200 5.53 4.57 7.50
N THR A 201 4.40 4.03 7.07
CA THR A 201 3.79 4.39 5.78
C THR A 201 2.37 3.82 5.69
N ASP A 202 1.49 4.55 5.04
CA ASP A 202 0.14 4.11 4.70
C ASP A 202 -0.06 3.81 3.20
N VAL A 203 0.96 4.06 2.38
CA VAL A 203 0.96 3.76 0.93
C VAL A 203 1.66 2.45 0.58
N HIS A 204 2.60 1.99 1.40
CA HIS A 204 3.39 0.78 1.14
C HIS A 204 3.25 -0.25 2.28
N PRO A 205 2.12 -0.99 2.33
CA PRO A 205 1.90 -1.98 3.38
C PRO A 205 2.94 -3.12 3.30
N LEU A 206 3.16 -3.77 4.44
CA LEU A 206 3.93 -5.02 4.50
C LEU A 206 3.34 -6.05 3.51
N VAL A 207 4.20 -6.78 2.79
CA VAL A 207 3.76 -7.83 1.87
C VAL A 207 3.36 -9.06 2.69
N LYS A 208 2.05 -9.30 2.77
CA LYS A 208 1.43 -10.40 3.56
C LYS A 208 0.71 -11.43 2.72
N GLU A 209 0.32 -11.03 1.52
CA GLU A 209 -0.45 -11.84 0.58
C GLU A 209 0.33 -11.92 -0.72
N VAL A 210 0.11 -13.01 -1.46
CA VAL A 210 0.62 -13.09 -2.83
C VAL A 210 -0.22 -12.15 -3.68
N LYS A 211 0.46 -11.28 -4.43
CA LYS A 211 -0.17 -10.46 -5.47
C LYS A 211 0.41 -10.79 -6.82
N ARG A 212 -0.44 -10.76 -7.85
CA ARG A 212 -0.02 -10.83 -9.24
C ARG A 212 -0.55 -9.62 -9.99
N PHE A 213 0.24 -9.08 -10.90
CA PHE A 213 -0.19 -7.92 -11.67
C PHE A 213 0.52 -7.86 -13.02
N SER A 214 -0.15 -7.24 -13.98
CA SER A 214 0.42 -6.95 -15.29
C SER A 214 1.45 -5.82 -15.18
N ASP A 215 2.60 -6.01 -15.79
CA ASP A 215 3.69 -5.03 -15.78
C ASP A 215 3.41 -3.75 -16.59
N TYR A 216 2.66 -3.87 -17.70
CA TYR A 216 2.14 -2.75 -18.48
C TYR A 216 0.69 -3.02 -18.86
N PRO A 217 -0.09 -1.95 -19.15
CA PRO A 217 -1.40 -2.13 -19.75
C PRO A 217 -1.26 -2.86 -21.09
N ASN A 218 -1.92 -4.00 -21.24
CA ASN A 218 -2.04 -4.66 -22.54
C ASN A 218 -2.90 -3.78 -23.44
N VAL A 219 -2.38 -3.40 -24.61
CA VAL A 219 -3.12 -2.61 -25.58
C VAL A 219 -3.74 -3.56 -26.60
N ASP A 220 -5.06 -3.57 -26.70
CA ASP A 220 -5.76 -4.34 -27.72
C ASP A 220 -5.67 -3.67 -29.11
N LYS A 221 -6.17 -4.35 -30.15
CA LYS A 221 -6.17 -3.82 -31.53
C LYS A 221 -6.96 -2.52 -31.69
N LYS A 222 -7.84 -2.19 -30.74
CA LYS A 222 -8.67 -0.98 -30.74
C LYS A 222 -8.04 0.14 -29.92
N GLY A 223 -6.82 -0.05 -29.39
CA GLY A 223 -6.16 0.92 -28.53
C GLY A 223 -6.64 0.91 -27.08
N THR A 224 -7.49 -0.05 -26.68
CA THR A 224 -7.94 -0.20 -25.29
C THR A 224 -6.79 -0.75 -24.47
N THR A 225 -6.43 -0.03 -23.43
CA THR A 225 -5.43 -0.46 -22.45
C THR A 225 -6.11 -1.29 -21.36
N LEU A 226 -5.49 -2.39 -20.94
CA LEU A 226 -5.95 -3.28 -19.88
C LEU A 226 -4.83 -3.56 -18.88
N SER A 227 -5.02 -3.20 -17.62
CA SER A 227 -4.19 -3.65 -16.50
C SER A 227 -5.03 -4.38 -15.46
N TRP A 228 -4.39 -5.20 -14.63
CA TRP A 228 -5.09 -5.89 -13.55
C TRP A 228 -4.15 -6.18 -12.39
N ILE A 229 -4.75 -6.34 -11.21
CA ILE A 229 -4.11 -6.77 -9.97
C ILE A 229 -4.96 -7.88 -9.36
N GLU A 230 -4.31 -8.97 -8.97
CA GLU A 230 -4.90 -10.06 -8.21
C GLU A 230 -4.22 -10.19 -6.85
N THR A 231 -5.00 -10.54 -5.84
CA THR A 231 -4.51 -10.95 -4.52
C THR A 231 -5.02 -12.34 -4.21
N TYR A 232 -4.25 -13.10 -3.43
CA TYR A 232 -4.53 -14.50 -3.14
C TYR A 232 -4.58 -14.77 -1.64
N HIS A 233 -5.50 -15.65 -1.26
CA HIS A 233 -5.56 -16.23 0.09
C HIS A 233 -4.33 -17.08 0.37
N LYS A 234 -4.06 -17.36 1.66
CA LYS A 234 -2.92 -18.20 2.08
C LYS A 234 -2.96 -19.61 1.48
N ASN A 235 -4.14 -20.12 1.14
CA ASN A 235 -4.34 -21.42 0.48
C ASN A 235 -4.16 -21.38 -1.06
N GLY A 236 -3.75 -20.23 -1.61
CA GLY A 236 -3.52 -20.04 -3.04
C GLY A 236 -4.79 -19.80 -3.87
N LYS A 237 -5.98 -19.68 -3.25
CA LYS A 237 -7.20 -19.29 -3.97
C LYS A 237 -7.21 -17.79 -4.21
N LEU A 238 -7.72 -17.38 -5.38
CA LEU A 238 -7.92 -15.97 -5.71
C LEU A 238 -8.82 -15.34 -4.64
N LYS A 239 -8.41 -14.19 -4.11
CA LYS A 239 -9.14 -13.42 -3.10
C LYS A 239 -9.84 -12.24 -3.74
N GLN A 240 -9.11 -11.49 -4.55
CA GLN A 240 -9.65 -10.34 -5.26
C GLN A 240 -8.94 -10.18 -6.59
N ARG A 241 -9.68 -9.75 -7.61
CA ARG A 241 -9.15 -9.25 -8.88
C ARG A 241 -9.73 -7.88 -9.14
N THR A 242 -8.88 -6.92 -9.46
CA THR A 242 -9.26 -5.60 -9.95
C THR A 242 -8.70 -5.46 -11.35
N GLU A 243 -9.56 -5.25 -12.34
CA GLU A 243 -9.15 -4.94 -13.72
C GLU A 243 -9.46 -3.49 -14.04
N HIS A 244 -8.55 -2.81 -14.73
CA HIS A 244 -8.74 -1.45 -15.24
C HIS A 244 -8.64 -1.47 -16.76
N ARG A 245 -9.64 -0.91 -17.43
CA ARG A 245 -9.69 -0.75 -18.89
C ARG A 245 -9.82 0.71 -19.23
N HIS A 246 -8.98 1.23 -20.11
CA HIS A 246 -9.14 2.58 -20.67
C HIS A 246 -9.22 2.51 -22.19
N THR A 247 -10.34 2.96 -22.76
CA THR A 247 -10.55 3.01 -24.21
C THR A 247 -9.97 4.28 -24.81
N THR A 248 -9.82 4.32 -26.13
CA THR A 248 -9.41 5.50 -26.89
C THR A 248 -10.38 6.68 -26.74
N ASP A 249 -11.64 6.40 -26.43
CA ASP A 249 -12.68 7.42 -26.24
C ASP A 249 -12.67 8.02 -24.82
N ASN A 250 -11.58 7.86 -24.07
CA ASN A 250 -11.43 8.29 -22.67
C ASN A 250 -12.48 7.70 -21.71
N ILE A 251 -13.02 6.52 -22.03
CA ILE A 251 -13.86 5.76 -21.11
C ILE A 251 -12.95 4.92 -20.23
N SER A 252 -13.15 4.99 -18.91
CA SER A 252 -12.48 4.12 -17.95
C SER A 252 -13.47 3.13 -17.35
N CYS A 253 -13.16 1.85 -17.39
CA CYS A 253 -13.88 0.81 -16.68
C CYS A 253 -12.98 0.21 -15.61
N THR A 254 -13.53 -0.06 -14.43
CA THR A 254 -12.90 -0.84 -13.38
C THR A 254 -13.83 -1.98 -12.98
N ASP A 255 -13.34 -3.21 -13.07
CA ASP A 255 -14.04 -4.41 -12.62
C ASP A 255 -13.38 -4.90 -11.35
N GLU A 256 -14.08 -4.88 -10.22
CA GLU A 256 -13.62 -5.47 -8.96
C GLU A 256 -14.38 -6.75 -8.67
N THR A 257 -13.68 -7.84 -8.42
CA THR A 257 -14.29 -9.14 -8.09
C THR A 257 -13.67 -9.71 -6.84
N ARG A 258 -14.48 -10.17 -5.88
CA ARG A 258 -14.04 -10.71 -4.58
C ARG A 258 -14.52 -12.13 -4.37
N PHE A 259 -13.67 -12.95 -3.76
CA PHE A 259 -13.90 -14.38 -3.54
C PHE A 259 -13.56 -14.76 -2.10
N ASN A 260 -14.31 -15.71 -1.55
CA ASN A 260 -13.98 -16.29 -0.24
C ASN A 260 -12.83 -17.30 -0.34
N GLU A 261 -12.39 -17.85 0.80
CA GLU A 261 -11.27 -18.81 0.86
C GLU A 261 -11.51 -20.10 0.05
N ARG A 262 -12.76 -20.42 -0.30
CA ARG A 262 -13.11 -21.57 -1.16
C ARG A 262 -13.05 -21.22 -2.65
N GLY A 263 -12.76 -19.97 -3.01
CA GLY A 263 -12.77 -19.46 -4.38
C GLY A 263 -14.18 -19.18 -4.93
N VAL A 264 -15.19 -19.07 -4.05
CA VAL A 264 -16.56 -18.76 -4.45
C VAL A 264 -16.75 -17.25 -4.50
N LEU A 265 -17.32 -16.75 -5.60
CA LEU A 265 -17.66 -15.34 -5.78
C LEU A 265 -18.50 -14.83 -4.60
N GLN A 266 -18.14 -13.67 -4.07
CA GLN A 266 -18.89 -12.99 -3.01
C GLN A 266 -19.56 -11.74 -3.56
N GLU A 267 -18.80 -10.97 -4.34
CA GLU A 267 -19.21 -9.66 -4.82
C GLU A 267 -18.45 -9.36 -6.12
N ARG A 268 -19.12 -8.69 -7.05
CA ARG A 268 -18.47 -8.04 -8.19
C ARG A 268 -19.03 -6.63 -8.35
N VAL A 269 -18.17 -5.67 -8.64
CA VAL A 269 -18.55 -4.28 -8.91
C VAL A 269 -17.96 -3.87 -10.25
N GLU A 270 -18.82 -3.37 -11.14
CA GLU A 270 -18.41 -2.75 -12.40
C GLU A 270 -18.57 -1.24 -12.29
N ILE A 271 -17.47 -0.51 -12.39
CA ILE A 271 -17.44 0.96 -12.37
C ILE A 271 -17.09 1.44 -13.76
N LYS A 272 -17.94 2.23 -14.40
CA LYS A 272 -17.61 2.90 -15.67
C LYS A 272 -17.70 4.41 -15.52
N ARG A 273 -16.64 5.08 -15.95
CA ARG A 273 -16.51 6.53 -15.98
C ARG A 273 -16.49 7.00 -17.43
N LEU A 274 -17.33 7.98 -17.72
CA LEU A 274 -17.50 8.57 -19.04
C LEU A 274 -16.68 9.86 -19.16
N PRO A 275 -16.36 10.30 -20.40
CA PRO A 275 -15.54 11.50 -20.61
C PRO A 275 -16.15 12.79 -20.06
N ASN A 276 -17.48 12.84 -19.94
CA ASN A 276 -18.21 13.98 -19.38
C ASN A 276 -18.17 14.02 -17.83
N GLY A 277 -17.49 13.09 -17.17
CA GLY A 277 -17.39 12.98 -15.72
C GLY A 277 -18.55 12.24 -15.05
N ASP A 278 -19.53 11.76 -15.82
CA ASP A 278 -20.55 10.83 -15.30
C ASP A 278 -19.90 9.47 -15.01
N SER A 279 -20.45 8.76 -14.03
CA SER A 279 -20.11 7.37 -13.79
C SER A 279 -21.32 6.54 -13.42
N TYR A 280 -21.23 5.24 -13.67
CA TYR A 280 -22.17 4.27 -13.15
C TYR A 280 -21.43 3.12 -12.49
N GLU A 281 -22.02 2.59 -11.43
CA GLU A 281 -21.51 1.46 -10.65
C GLU A 281 -22.59 0.39 -10.60
N ILE A 282 -22.26 -0.83 -11.02
CA ILE A 282 -23.17 -1.97 -11.01
C ILE A 282 -22.61 -3.00 -10.03
N TYR A 283 -23.38 -3.30 -9.00
CA TYR A 283 -23.04 -4.26 -7.97
C TYR A 283 -23.74 -5.58 -8.27
N PHE A 284 -22.98 -6.66 -8.28
CA PHE A 284 -23.45 -8.01 -8.48
C PHE A 284 -23.28 -8.83 -7.21
N ASN A 285 -24.30 -9.63 -6.88
CA ASN A 285 -24.26 -10.54 -5.75
C ASN A 285 -23.40 -11.80 -6.04
N SER A 286 -23.32 -12.71 -5.07
CA SER A 286 -22.57 -13.97 -5.17
C SER A 286 -23.05 -14.92 -6.27
N LYS A 287 -24.27 -14.73 -6.79
CA LYS A 287 -24.83 -15.47 -7.93
C LYS A 287 -24.56 -14.79 -9.28
N GLY A 288 -23.90 -13.62 -9.29
CA GLY A 288 -23.66 -12.83 -10.50
C GLY A 288 -24.88 -12.05 -10.99
N GLN A 289 -25.91 -11.87 -10.15
CA GLN A 289 -27.09 -11.09 -10.47
C GLN A 289 -26.90 -9.63 -10.03
N ILE A 290 -27.47 -8.67 -10.77
CA ILE A 290 -27.43 -7.26 -10.39
C ILE A 290 -28.22 -7.07 -9.09
N ALA A 291 -27.53 -6.63 -8.04
CA ALA A 291 -28.12 -6.29 -6.75
C ALA A 291 -28.41 -4.78 -6.65
N LYS A 292 -27.51 -3.95 -7.20
CA LYS A 292 -27.62 -2.50 -7.09
C LYS A 292 -26.99 -1.80 -8.29
N VAL A 293 -27.58 -0.68 -8.70
CA VAL A 293 -27.01 0.23 -9.69
C VAL A 293 -26.94 1.62 -9.09
N GLU A 294 -25.77 2.25 -9.16
CA GLU A 294 -25.60 3.67 -8.86
C GLU A 294 -25.23 4.44 -10.12
N VAL A 295 -25.85 5.60 -10.29
CA VAL A 295 -25.50 6.56 -11.34
C VAL A 295 -25.11 7.87 -10.68
N ILE A 296 -23.87 8.28 -10.93
CA ILE A 296 -23.29 9.52 -10.42
C ILE A 296 -23.14 10.45 -11.60
N ARG A 297 -23.82 11.60 -11.56
CA ARG A 297 -23.66 12.62 -12.61
C ARG A 297 -22.46 13.52 -12.30
N GLY A 298 -21.63 13.72 -13.32
CA GLY A 298 -20.59 14.73 -13.36
C GLY A 298 -21.16 16.12 -13.15
N GLN A 299 -20.30 17.08 -12.77
CA GLN A 299 -20.75 18.43 -12.44
C GLN A 299 -21.23 19.16 -13.71
N LEU A 300 -22.52 19.49 -13.77
CA LEU A 300 -23.11 20.34 -14.82
C LEU A 300 -23.16 21.80 -14.31
N GLY A 301 -22.11 22.56 -14.60
CA GLY A 301 -22.04 23.99 -14.23
C GLY A 301 -21.99 24.24 -12.71
N ARG A 302 -22.84 25.15 -12.20
CA ARG A 302 -22.90 25.51 -10.76
C ARG A 302 -23.76 24.56 -9.89
N LYS A 303 -24.43 23.55 -10.47
CA LYS A 303 -25.29 22.62 -9.71
C LYS A 303 -24.51 21.41 -9.20
N LYS A 304 -24.77 21.00 -7.95
CA LYS A 304 -24.12 19.87 -7.26
C LYS A 304 -24.33 18.54 -7.99
N ARG A 305 -23.39 17.60 -7.80
CA ARG A 305 -23.49 16.19 -8.22
C ARG A 305 -24.83 15.59 -7.79
N GLY A 306 -25.55 14.99 -8.73
CA GLY A 306 -26.70 14.13 -8.44
C GLY A 306 -26.25 12.68 -8.36
N GLN A 307 -26.70 11.95 -7.34
CA GLN A 307 -26.51 10.51 -7.20
C GLN A 307 -27.90 9.86 -7.24
N PHE A 308 -28.04 8.85 -8.10
CA PHE A 308 -29.25 8.04 -8.21
C PHE A 308 -28.86 6.61 -7.88
N THR A 309 -29.57 5.99 -6.93
CA THR A 309 -29.35 4.61 -6.53
C THR A 309 -30.62 3.82 -6.80
N PHE A 310 -30.47 2.68 -7.45
CA PHE A 310 -31.53 1.70 -7.66
C PHE A 310 -31.09 0.38 -7.03
N ASP A 311 -31.75 -0.01 -5.95
CA ASP A 311 -31.55 -1.29 -5.28
C ASP A 311 -32.58 -2.30 -5.82
N VAL A 312 -32.08 -3.32 -6.52
CA VAL A 312 -32.91 -4.31 -7.21
C VAL A 312 -33.62 -5.20 -6.21
N ASP A 313 -32.94 -5.58 -5.12
CA ASP A 313 -33.50 -6.44 -4.10
C ASP A 313 -34.59 -5.70 -3.30
N GLU A 314 -34.37 -4.42 -2.97
CA GLU A 314 -35.39 -3.59 -2.33
C GLU A 314 -36.61 -3.38 -3.25
N ALA A 315 -36.38 -3.11 -4.53
CA ALA A 315 -37.46 -2.94 -5.51
C ALA A 315 -38.29 -4.22 -5.67
N TYR A 316 -37.64 -5.39 -5.70
CA TYR A 316 -38.30 -6.67 -5.82
C TYR A 316 -39.10 -7.03 -4.54
N GLN A 317 -38.54 -6.79 -3.35
CA GLN A 317 -39.28 -6.98 -2.09
C GLN A 317 -40.52 -6.07 -1.99
N LYS A 318 -40.40 -4.80 -2.40
CA LYS A 318 -41.55 -3.88 -2.46
C LYS A 318 -42.62 -4.37 -3.42
N TRP A 319 -42.23 -4.93 -4.56
CA TRP A 319 -43.15 -5.52 -5.53
C TRP A 319 -43.85 -6.76 -4.97
N GLU A 320 -43.13 -7.71 -4.37
CA GLU A 320 -43.72 -8.91 -3.76
C GLU A 320 -44.67 -8.59 -2.61
N ASN A 321 -44.32 -7.63 -1.75
CA ASN A 321 -45.18 -7.22 -0.63
C ASN A 321 -46.44 -6.51 -1.13
N GLY A 322 -46.32 -5.63 -2.14
CA GLY A 322 -47.47 -4.98 -2.76
C GLY A 322 -48.40 -5.94 -3.49
N TRP A 323 -47.88 -7.06 -4.01
CA TRP A 323 -48.70 -8.14 -4.58
C TRP A 323 -49.46 -8.94 -3.51
N LYS A 324 -48.79 -9.28 -2.40
CA LYS A 324 -49.42 -10.02 -1.28
C LYS A 324 -50.53 -9.21 -0.57
N GLU A 325 -50.43 -7.89 -0.56
CA GLU A 325 -51.49 -7.00 -0.05
C GLU A 325 -52.70 -6.87 -1.00
N GLN A 326 -52.58 -7.30 -2.27
CA GLN A 326 -53.69 -7.31 -3.24
C GLN A 326 -54.40 -8.67 -3.34
N GLU A 327 -53.79 -9.74 -2.83
CA GLU A 327 -54.35 -11.10 -2.83
C GLU A 327 -54.97 -11.54 -1.48
N GLY A 328 -54.89 -10.70 -0.44
CA GLY A 328 -55.56 -10.89 0.86
C GLY A 328 -56.72 -9.92 1.04
#